data_AF-A0A6G1ZCQ3-F1
#
_entry.id   AF-A0A6G1ZCQ3-F1
#
_cell.length_a   1.000
_cell.length_b   1.000
_cell.length_c   1.000
_cell.angle_alpha   90.00
_cell.angle_beta   90.00
_cell.angle_gamma   90.00
#
_symmetry.space_group_name_H-M   'P 1'
#
loop_
_entity.id
_entity.type
_entity.pdbx_description
1 polymer ?
#
loop_
_entity_poly.entity_id
_entity_poly.type
_entity_poly.pdbx_seq_one_letter_code
_entity_poly.pdbx_strand_id
1 'polypeptide(L)'
;MRYYILLLGLFLLGCKNQPSKQDTTFDLGNRAVIQKQDTIEQIKITDDYKKLFQELSLKDYIYFPKFKNSNPDEFVVINGIYGLRMLTENEDTCDLTITWRIKEYAQLKGFGNFNDVIVEYQRLREIIDSIKPKKIDIEDFQLNDIDCILEHYLCYHYWVLLNHLPKSKALEQLLNHENKIWNDYCNRQIKTLDAFICSRIGSGSICNSIILIFRKVLYNRRLNIILELYFALINEKYTPKQTYKPLENRIFEKEYNFFLKALLDTDFYFNDEYSLEEQRYILLQEQEMWNNLMNIRNKISKHLTGNAKYVYNNATYHLQKQHLVELKNEYGEYGVTGAEYQKLLLTDSCSYEELLNTKRPRVILQERWK
;
A
#
# COMPACT_ATOMS: atom_id res chain seq x y z
N MET A 1 24.49 12.25 41.98
CA MET A 1 25.22 10.97 41.89
C MET A 1 24.36 10.05 41.04
N ARG A 2 24.65 9.83 39.74
CA ARG A 2 25.61 8.84 39.19
C ARG A 2 25.40 7.49 39.91
N TYR A 3 24.96 6.42 39.23
CA TYR A 3 25.74 5.68 38.23
C TYR A 3 24.93 5.04 37.08
N TYR A 4 25.54 5.12 35.89
CA TYR A 4 25.37 4.26 34.71
C TYR A 4 26.07 2.89 34.90
N ILE A 5 25.81 1.93 33.99
CA ILE A 5 26.60 0.73 33.53
C ILE A 5 25.67 -0.51 33.47
N LEU A 6 25.63 -1.38 32.45
CA LEU A 6 26.03 -1.40 31.04
C LEU A 6 25.47 -2.71 30.44
N LEU A 7 25.24 -2.69 29.13
CA LEU A 7 24.91 -3.80 28.22
C LEU A 7 25.81 -5.07 28.31
N LEU A 8 25.23 -6.15 27.76
CA LEU A 8 25.80 -7.20 26.88
C LEU A 8 26.34 -8.52 27.45
N GLY A 9 25.91 -9.60 26.78
CA GLY A 9 26.42 -10.98 26.83
C GLY A 9 25.31 -11.97 27.25
N LEU A 10 24.99 -13.08 26.59
CA LEU A 10 25.61 -13.91 25.57
C LEU A 10 24.52 -14.94 25.18
N PHE A 11 24.31 -15.26 23.91
CA PHE A 11 23.96 -16.63 23.51
C PHE A 11 24.34 -16.86 22.05
N LEU A 12 25.49 -17.51 21.86
CA LEU A 12 25.84 -18.26 20.68
C LEU A 12 26.23 -19.67 21.11
N LEU A 13 25.93 -20.63 20.21
CA LEU A 13 26.28 -22.06 20.17
C LEU A 13 25.35 -22.98 20.97
N GLY A 14 24.74 -24.02 20.39
CA GLY A 14 24.74 -24.53 19.02
C GLY A 14 24.07 -25.91 18.99
N CYS A 15 23.66 -26.39 17.81
CA CYS A 15 23.63 -27.82 17.47
C CYS A 15 23.49 -28.01 15.95
N LYS A 16 24.23 -29.00 15.46
CA LYS A 16 24.47 -29.42 14.07
C LYS A 16 23.27 -30.15 13.46
N ASN A 17 23.08 -30.08 12.12
CA ASN A 17 23.25 -31.22 11.20
C ASN A 17 22.68 -30.98 9.79
N GLN A 18 23.52 -31.34 8.80
CA GLN A 18 23.27 -31.82 7.44
C GLN A 18 22.54 -30.95 6.37
N PRO A 19 23.10 -30.88 5.13
CA PRO A 19 22.43 -30.30 3.98
C PRO A 19 21.61 -31.37 3.26
N SER A 20 20.31 -31.13 3.06
CA SER A 20 19.58 -31.85 2.01
C SER A 20 18.37 -31.07 1.51
N LYS A 21 18.27 -31.06 0.18
CA LYS A 21 17.15 -30.71 -0.70
C LYS A 21 16.99 -29.23 -1.04
N GLN A 22 17.41 -28.98 -2.29
CA GLN A 22 17.00 -27.88 -3.14
C GLN A 22 15.47 -27.83 -3.18
N ASP A 23 14.87 -26.90 -2.45
CA ASP A 23 13.58 -26.35 -2.82
C ASP A 23 13.85 -25.22 -3.83
N THR A 24 13.40 -25.45 -5.05
CA THR A 24 13.48 -24.50 -6.16
C THR A 24 12.48 -23.37 -5.88
N THR A 25 12.91 -22.36 -5.12
CA THR A 25 12.23 -21.07 -5.13
C THR A 25 12.55 -20.38 -6.45
N PHE A 26 11.53 -20.25 -7.30
CA PHE A 26 11.56 -19.45 -8.52
C PHE A 26 11.89 -18.01 -8.16
N ASP A 27 13.12 -17.62 -8.48
CA ASP A 27 13.67 -16.29 -8.40
C ASP A 27 13.03 -15.45 -9.52
N LEU A 28 12.14 -14.52 -9.17
CA LEU A 28 11.63 -13.48 -10.09
C LEU A 28 12.73 -12.43 -10.30
N GLY A 29 13.83 -12.88 -10.91
CA GLY A 29 15.01 -12.10 -11.20
C GLY A 29 14.92 -11.45 -12.58
N ASN A 30 14.34 -10.25 -12.65
CA ASN A 30 14.81 -9.23 -13.59
C ASN A 30 15.55 -8.16 -12.80
N ARG A 31 16.64 -8.55 -12.14
CA ARG A 31 17.69 -7.61 -11.75
C ARG A 31 18.50 -7.36 -12.99
N ALA A 32 18.43 -6.14 -13.51
CA ALA A 32 19.45 -5.62 -14.42
C ALA A 32 20.82 -6.01 -13.86
N VAL A 33 21.62 -6.71 -14.68
CA VAL A 33 23.01 -7.02 -14.37
C VAL A 33 23.75 -5.70 -14.36
N ILE A 34 23.76 -5.04 -13.19
CA ILE A 34 24.69 -3.97 -12.89
C ILE A 34 26.05 -4.67 -12.83
N GLN A 35 26.88 -4.39 -13.83
CA GLN A 35 28.28 -4.81 -13.86
C GLN A 35 28.91 -4.50 -12.50
N LYS A 36 29.29 -5.56 -11.78
CA LYS A 36 30.10 -5.45 -10.58
C LYS A 36 31.45 -4.86 -10.97
N GLN A 37 31.62 -3.58 -10.69
CA GLN A 37 32.93 -2.95 -10.66
C GLN A 37 33.13 -2.26 -9.30
N ASP A 38 34.18 -2.74 -8.63
CA ASP A 38 35.01 -2.14 -7.59
C ASP A 38 34.41 -1.72 -6.23
N THR A 39 34.80 -2.50 -5.21
CA THR A 39 34.92 -2.15 -3.77
C THR A 39 34.07 -0.96 -3.30
N ILE A 40 32.75 -1.18 -3.24
CA ILE A 40 31.83 -0.23 -2.61
C ILE A 40 31.77 -0.57 -1.13
N GLU A 41 32.22 0.35 -0.25
CA GLU A 41 31.84 0.31 1.16
C GLU A 41 30.32 0.11 1.25
N GLN A 42 29.91 -1.03 1.80
CA GLN A 42 28.51 -1.29 2.06
C GLN A 42 28.05 -0.31 3.14
N ILE A 43 27.22 0.66 2.74
CA ILE A 43 26.55 1.58 3.66
C ILE A 43 25.82 0.73 4.69
N LYS A 44 26.17 0.89 5.96
CA LYS A 44 25.55 0.14 7.06
C LYS A 44 24.40 0.97 7.61
N ILE A 45 23.27 0.31 7.86
CA ILE A 45 22.16 0.95 8.56
C ILE A 45 22.58 1.17 10.01
N THR A 46 22.41 2.40 10.50
CA THR A 46 22.75 2.79 11.87
C THR A 46 21.66 3.68 12.45
N ASP A 47 21.61 3.78 13.78
CA ASP A 47 20.71 4.71 14.48
C ASP A 47 21.21 6.17 14.42
N ASP A 48 22.43 6.41 13.90
CA ASP A 48 22.88 7.74 13.50
C ASP A 48 22.32 8.06 12.11
N TYR A 49 21.03 8.40 12.08
CA TYR A 49 20.30 8.69 10.85
C TYR A 49 20.93 9.83 10.05
N LYS A 50 21.55 10.81 10.71
CA LYS A 50 22.26 11.90 10.03
C LYS A 50 23.43 11.36 9.23
N LYS A 51 24.28 10.54 9.85
CA LYS A 51 25.41 9.91 9.16
C LYS A 51 24.92 9.00 8.04
N LEU A 52 23.88 8.21 8.27
CA LEU A 52 23.29 7.34 7.25
C LEU A 52 22.84 8.12 6.00
N PHE A 53 22.09 9.22 6.17
CA PHE A 53 21.67 10.04 5.03
C PHE A 53 22.81 10.81 4.37
N GLN A 54 23.87 11.14 5.10
CA GLN A 54 25.10 11.67 4.50
C GLN A 54 25.73 10.64 3.57
N GLU A 55 25.87 9.38 4.00
CA GLU A 55 26.42 8.30 3.17
C GLU A 55 25.52 7.99 1.96
N LEU A 56 24.20 7.95 2.15
CA LEU A 56 23.22 7.77 1.08
C LEU A 56 23.27 8.93 0.06
N SER A 57 23.56 10.15 0.49
CA SER A 57 23.65 11.30 -0.43
C SER A 57 24.87 11.27 -1.35
N LEU A 58 25.85 10.40 -1.11
CA LEU A 58 27.06 10.27 -1.94
C LEU A 58 26.81 9.53 -3.25
N LYS A 59 25.64 8.93 -3.45
CA LYS A 59 25.29 8.14 -4.63
C LYS A 59 23.94 8.58 -5.18
N ASP A 60 23.80 8.59 -6.51
CA ASP A 60 22.51 8.77 -7.16
C ASP A 60 21.85 7.40 -7.33
N TYR A 61 20.77 7.16 -6.58
CA TYR A 61 19.91 5.98 -6.68
C TYR A 61 18.74 6.18 -7.64
N ILE A 62 18.37 7.43 -7.87
CA ILE A 62 17.31 7.85 -8.81
C ILE A 62 17.91 8.71 -9.92
N TYR A 63 17.38 8.59 -11.14
CA TYR A 63 17.87 9.37 -12.28
C TYR A 63 16.85 10.43 -12.71
N PHE A 64 16.83 11.58 -12.03
CA PHE A 64 15.95 12.72 -12.36
C PHE A 64 16.76 14.01 -12.58
N PRO A 65 17.47 14.15 -13.72
CA PRO A 65 18.39 15.27 -13.92
C PRO A 65 17.71 16.64 -13.90
N LYS A 66 16.49 16.77 -14.45
CA LYS A 66 15.70 18.01 -14.40
C LYS A 66 15.39 18.40 -12.96
N PHE A 67 14.85 17.44 -12.18
CA PHE A 67 14.49 17.65 -10.77
C PHE A 67 15.71 17.94 -9.90
N LYS A 68 16.83 17.23 -10.11
CA LYS A 68 18.10 17.46 -9.40
C LYS A 68 18.60 18.90 -9.59
N ASN A 69 18.45 19.43 -10.80
CA ASN A 69 18.90 20.79 -11.12
C ASN A 69 17.93 21.86 -10.59
N SER A 70 16.62 21.62 -10.65
CA SER A 70 15.63 22.63 -10.24
C SER A 70 15.32 22.62 -8.74
N ASN A 71 15.41 21.46 -8.08
CA ASN A 71 15.06 21.24 -6.67
C ASN A 71 16.13 20.36 -5.99
N PRO A 72 17.37 20.86 -5.82
CA PRO A 72 18.49 20.06 -5.34
C PRO A 72 18.27 19.52 -3.92
N ASP A 73 17.66 20.29 -3.02
CA ASP A 73 17.42 19.85 -1.64
C ASP A 73 16.41 18.69 -1.59
N GLU A 74 15.31 18.83 -2.32
CA GLU A 74 14.25 17.83 -2.45
C GLU A 74 14.77 16.56 -3.14
N PHE A 75 15.63 16.71 -4.14
CA PHE A 75 16.33 15.59 -4.77
C PHE A 75 17.15 14.81 -3.75
N VAL A 76 17.95 15.47 -2.90
CA VAL A 76 18.76 14.78 -1.87
C VAL A 76 17.88 14.04 -0.86
N VAL A 77 16.69 14.57 -0.53
CA VAL A 77 15.71 13.88 0.33
C VAL A 77 15.19 12.61 -0.34
N ILE A 78 14.62 12.72 -1.53
CA ILE A 78 14.01 11.57 -2.22
C ILE A 78 15.05 10.52 -2.61
N ASN A 79 16.22 10.95 -3.09
CA ASN A 79 17.33 10.06 -3.42
C ASN A 79 17.79 9.25 -2.20
N GLY A 80 17.88 9.91 -1.04
CA GLY A 80 18.20 9.24 0.22
C GLY A 80 17.12 8.24 0.65
N ILE A 81 15.84 8.63 0.58
CA ILE A 81 14.70 7.75 0.94
C ILE A 81 14.67 6.52 0.03
N TYR A 82 14.82 6.72 -1.28
CA TYR A 82 14.86 5.62 -2.24
C TYR A 82 16.08 4.72 -2.03
N GLY A 83 17.26 5.32 -1.81
CA GLY A 83 18.49 4.58 -1.48
C GLY A 83 18.36 3.74 -0.21
N LEU A 84 17.71 4.28 0.84
CA LEU A 84 17.41 3.54 2.06
C LEU A 84 16.54 2.30 1.77
N ARG A 85 15.49 2.44 0.94
CA ARG A 85 14.63 1.31 0.56
C ARG A 85 15.39 0.24 -0.22
N MET A 86 16.42 0.62 -0.98
CA MET A 86 17.30 -0.32 -1.67
C MET A 86 18.27 -1.05 -0.72
N LEU A 87 18.52 -0.50 0.48
CA LEU A 87 19.41 -1.11 1.47
C LEU A 87 18.72 -2.09 2.41
N THR A 88 17.41 -2.00 2.60
CA THR A 88 16.67 -2.89 3.52
C THR A 88 15.22 -3.11 3.11
N GLU A 89 14.78 -4.35 3.31
CA GLU A 89 13.38 -4.75 3.18
C GLU A 89 12.61 -4.59 4.51
N ASN A 90 13.29 -4.27 5.62
CA ASN A 90 12.65 -4.04 6.91
C ASN A 90 11.88 -2.71 6.91
N GLU A 91 10.55 -2.79 6.93
CA GLU A 91 9.63 -1.64 6.86
C GLU A 91 9.72 -0.77 8.11
N ASP A 92 9.79 -1.34 9.32
CA ASP A 92 9.89 -0.57 10.57
C ASP A 92 11.14 0.31 10.59
N THR A 93 12.28 -0.24 10.19
CA THR A 93 13.55 0.49 10.06
C THR A 93 13.45 1.58 9.00
N CYS A 94 12.82 1.28 7.85
CA CYS A 94 12.60 2.28 6.80
C CYS A 94 11.76 3.45 7.33
N ASP A 95 10.59 3.17 7.91
CA ASP A 95 9.62 4.17 8.29
C ASP A 95 10.12 5.06 9.44
N LEU A 96 10.85 4.49 10.42
CA LEU A 96 11.52 5.26 11.47
C LEU A 96 12.57 6.20 10.90
N THR A 97 13.38 5.72 9.96
CA THR A 97 14.45 6.51 9.35
C THR A 97 13.88 7.59 8.41
N ILE A 98 12.83 7.29 7.65
CA ILE A 98 12.09 8.27 6.85
C ILE A 98 11.47 9.35 7.76
N THR A 99 10.89 8.96 8.91
CA THR A 99 10.37 9.92 9.90
C THR A 99 11.43 10.96 10.28
N TRP A 100 12.65 10.51 10.57
CA TRP A 100 13.75 11.43 10.90
C TRP A 100 14.06 12.36 9.73
N ARG A 101 14.16 11.83 8.51
CA ARG A 101 14.51 12.61 7.31
C ARG A 101 13.49 13.68 6.97
N ILE A 102 12.20 13.34 7.04
CA ILE A 102 11.10 14.28 6.78
C ILE A 102 11.10 15.39 7.83
N LYS A 103 11.32 15.07 9.11
CA LYS A 103 11.42 16.07 10.19
C LYS A 103 12.61 17.00 9.99
N GLU A 104 13.76 16.48 9.60
CA GLU A 104 14.96 17.29 9.35
C GLU A 104 14.75 18.23 8.15
N TYR A 105 14.20 17.74 7.04
CA TYR A 105 13.83 18.58 5.90
C TYR A 105 12.81 19.65 6.29
N ALA A 106 11.77 19.28 7.05
CA ALA A 106 10.73 20.20 7.48
C ALA A 106 11.30 21.36 8.32
N GLN A 107 12.20 21.05 9.26
CA GLN A 107 12.89 22.05 10.07
C GLN A 107 13.75 23.00 9.21
N LEU A 108 14.50 22.46 8.25
CA LEU A 108 15.35 23.25 7.36
C LEU A 108 14.55 24.21 6.47
N LYS A 109 13.37 23.79 6.02
CA LYS A 109 12.47 24.62 5.19
C LYS A 109 11.56 25.55 6.00
N GLY A 110 11.70 25.57 7.33
CA GLY A 110 10.93 26.47 8.20
C GLY A 110 9.47 26.05 8.41
N PHE A 111 9.13 24.78 8.17
CA PHE A 111 7.85 24.24 8.64
C PHE A 111 7.91 24.16 10.18
N GLY A 112 7.27 25.10 10.88
CA GLY A 112 7.37 25.27 12.35
C GLY A 112 6.74 24.15 13.20
N ASN A 113 6.70 24.31 14.53
CA ASN A 113 5.94 23.43 15.45
C ASN A 113 4.45 23.82 15.45
N PHE A 114 3.55 22.83 15.49
CA PHE A 114 2.12 23.06 15.26
C PHE A 114 1.27 22.63 16.46
N ASN A 115 0.31 23.50 16.82
CA ASN A 115 -0.57 23.31 17.98
C ASN A 115 -1.93 22.69 17.62
N ASP A 116 -2.24 22.50 16.34
CA ASP A 116 -3.50 21.91 15.85
C ASP A 116 -3.22 20.67 14.99
N VAL A 117 -3.91 19.58 15.30
CA VAL A 117 -3.67 18.24 14.74
C VAL A 117 -4.24 18.06 13.32
N ILE A 118 -5.32 18.76 12.96
CA ILE A 118 -5.84 18.74 11.58
C ILE A 118 -4.89 19.55 10.68
N VAL A 119 -4.37 20.66 11.21
CA VAL A 119 -3.33 21.45 10.56
C VAL A 119 -2.02 20.65 10.44
N GLU A 120 -1.69 19.81 11.43
CA GLU A 120 -0.55 18.88 11.37
C GLU A 120 -0.69 17.89 10.20
N TYR A 121 -1.88 17.33 9.97
CA TYR A 121 -2.09 16.44 8.82
C TYR A 121 -1.88 17.12 7.47
N GLN A 122 -2.55 18.27 7.29
CA GLN A 122 -2.44 19.03 6.04
C GLN A 122 -1.00 19.41 5.76
N ARG A 123 -0.24 19.79 6.80
CA ARG A 123 1.17 20.17 6.67
C ARG A 123 2.10 19.01 6.39
N LEU A 124 1.91 17.84 7.01
CA LEU A 124 2.72 16.67 6.64
C LEU A 124 2.46 16.29 5.18
N ARG A 125 1.20 16.36 4.72
CA ARG A 125 0.87 16.12 3.32
C ARG A 125 1.54 17.16 2.41
N GLU A 126 1.50 18.44 2.78
CA GLU A 126 2.20 19.52 2.06
C GLU A 126 3.71 19.27 1.98
N ILE A 127 4.36 18.85 3.08
CA ILE A 127 5.79 18.53 3.10
C ILE A 127 6.09 17.34 2.16
N ILE A 128 5.29 16.28 2.23
CA ILE A 128 5.47 15.10 1.38
C ILE A 128 5.24 15.45 -0.09
N ASP A 129 4.26 16.29 -0.39
CA ASP A 129 3.99 16.72 -1.76
C ASP A 129 5.01 17.76 -2.25
N SER A 130 5.68 18.51 -1.37
CA SER A 130 6.74 19.45 -1.74
C SER A 130 8.06 18.78 -2.10
N ILE A 131 8.37 17.62 -1.52
CA ILE A 131 9.58 16.86 -1.84
C ILE A 131 9.43 15.99 -3.09
N LYS A 132 8.20 15.77 -3.57
CA LYS A 132 7.94 14.89 -4.71
C LYS A 132 8.32 15.58 -6.03
N PRO A 133 9.03 14.87 -6.93
CA PRO A 133 9.23 15.35 -8.29
C PRO A 133 7.91 15.36 -9.08
N LYS A 134 7.71 16.35 -9.95
CA LYS A 134 6.50 16.41 -10.78
C LYS A 134 6.62 15.43 -11.94
N LYS A 135 5.48 14.91 -12.41
CA LYS A 135 5.45 13.95 -13.54
C LYS A 135 6.11 14.48 -14.82
N ILE A 136 6.13 15.80 -15.04
CA ILE A 136 6.79 16.43 -16.20
C ILE A 136 8.33 16.40 -16.11
N ASP A 137 8.86 16.18 -14.90
CA ASP A 137 10.30 16.16 -14.63
C ASP A 137 10.89 14.76 -14.81
N ILE A 138 10.08 13.74 -15.14
CA ILE A 138 10.42 12.32 -15.06
C ILE A 138 9.92 11.53 -16.27
N GLU A 139 10.79 10.69 -16.82
CA GLU A 139 10.48 9.75 -17.92
C GLU A 139 10.46 8.28 -17.45
N ASP A 140 10.52 8.03 -16.13
CA ASP A 140 10.81 6.72 -15.53
C ASP A 140 9.72 6.22 -14.56
N PHE A 141 9.58 4.89 -14.47
CA PHE A 141 8.76 4.16 -13.51
C PHE A 141 9.21 4.32 -12.06
N GLN A 142 10.45 4.78 -11.82
CA GLN A 142 10.97 5.08 -10.47
C GLN A 142 10.06 6.04 -9.67
N LEU A 143 9.31 6.92 -10.33
CA LEU A 143 8.33 7.79 -9.66
C LEU A 143 7.25 7.00 -8.92
N ASN A 144 6.77 5.91 -9.52
CA ASN A 144 5.70 5.10 -8.92
C ASN A 144 6.18 4.43 -7.63
N ASP A 145 7.45 4.05 -7.57
CA ASP A 145 8.04 3.45 -6.37
C ASP A 145 8.19 4.48 -5.25
N ILE A 146 8.73 5.67 -5.56
CA ILE A 146 8.84 6.78 -4.61
C ILE A 146 7.46 7.16 -4.05
N ASP A 147 6.47 7.31 -4.92
CA ASP A 147 5.10 7.58 -4.51
C ASP A 147 4.56 6.48 -3.59
N CYS A 148 4.81 5.22 -3.93
CA CYS A 148 4.40 4.07 -3.12
C CYS A 148 5.06 4.08 -1.74
N ILE A 149 6.37 4.36 -1.66
CA ILE A 149 7.13 4.48 -0.40
C ILE A 149 6.56 5.60 0.48
N LEU A 150 6.28 6.76 -0.11
CA LEU A 150 5.79 7.92 0.65
C LEU A 150 4.34 7.73 1.14
N GLU A 151 3.47 7.10 0.34
CA GLU A 151 2.11 6.77 0.80
C GLU A 151 2.12 5.67 1.89
N HIS A 152 3.04 4.69 1.80
CA HIS A 152 3.26 3.72 2.89
C HIS A 152 3.68 4.43 4.18
N TYR A 153 4.68 5.30 4.09
CA TYR A 153 5.16 6.10 5.22
C TYR A 153 4.04 6.90 5.89
N LEU A 154 3.16 7.53 5.09
CA LEU A 154 2.01 8.24 5.64
C LEU A 154 1.09 7.30 6.44
N CYS A 155 0.82 6.09 5.91
CA CYS A 155 0.05 5.08 6.65
C CYS A 155 0.70 4.75 8.00
N TYR A 156 2.01 4.49 8.01
CA TYR A 156 2.77 4.23 9.22
C TYR A 156 2.67 5.40 10.22
N HIS A 157 2.92 6.61 9.76
CA HIS A 157 2.95 7.79 10.62
C HIS A 157 1.61 7.99 11.37
N TYR A 158 0.48 7.95 10.64
CA TYR A 158 -0.83 8.12 11.28
C TYR A 158 -1.27 6.89 12.06
N TRP A 159 -0.83 5.70 11.68
CA TRP A 159 -1.04 4.50 12.47
C TRP A 159 -0.38 4.62 13.84
N VAL A 160 0.86 5.12 13.89
CA VAL A 160 1.57 5.41 15.14
C VAL A 160 0.80 6.44 15.95
N LEU A 161 0.37 7.57 15.37
CA LEU A 161 -0.40 8.59 16.09
C LEU A 161 -1.72 8.03 16.67
N LEU A 162 -2.48 7.28 15.88
CA LEU A 162 -3.69 6.59 16.33
C LEU A 162 -3.41 5.62 17.49
N ASN A 163 -2.29 4.92 17.43
CA ASN A 163 -1.88 4.00 18.49
C ASN A 163 -1.41 4.70 19.78
N HIS A 164 -0.99 5.96 19.72
CA HIS A 164 -0.67 6.73 20.92
C HIS A 164 -1.91 7.34 21.61
N LEU A 165 -3.07 7.40 20.95
CA LEU A 165 -4.28 7.92 21.57
C LEU A 165 -4.75 7.02 22.74
N PRO A 166 -5.24 7.59 23.85
CA PRO A 166 -5.83 6.83 24.95
C PRO A 166 -7.01 5.98 24.47
N LYS A 167 -6.98 4.67 24.78
CA LYS A 167 -8.03 3.72 24.40
C LYS A 167 -8.03 2.51 25.35
N SER A 168 -9.11 1.75 25.33
CA SER A 168 -9.16 0.50 26.08
C SER A 168 -8.19 -0.52 25.48
N LYS A 169 -7.60 -1.37 26.32
CA LYS A 169 -6.71 -2.46 25.89
C LYS A 169 -7.39 -3.39 24.87
N ALA A 170 -8.70 -3.62 25.01
CA ALA A 170 -9.47 -4.42 24.07
C ALA A 170 -9.55 -3.76 22.69
N LEU A 171 -9.82 -2.45 22.62
CA LEU A 171 -9.85 -1.72 21.36
C LEU A 171 -8.45 -1.68 20.70
N GLU A 172 -7.41 -1.46 21.48
CA GLU A 172 -6.02 -1.50 21.00
C GLU A 172 -5.65 -2.85 20.38
N GLN A 173 -5.96 -3.96 21.06
CA GLN A 173 -5.72 -5.31 20.53
C GLN A 173 -6.47 -5.56 19.23
N LEU A 174 -7.73 -5.11 19.13
CA LEU A 174 -8.51 -5.25 17.90
C LEU A 174 -7.95 -4.41 16.75
N LEU A 175 -7.55 -3.17 17.01
CA LEU A 175 -6.92 -2.31 16.01
C LEU A 175 -5.62 -2.93 15.49
N ASN A 176 -4.74 -3.39 16.39
CA ASN A 176 -3.50 -4.06 16.00
C ASN A 176 -3.77 -5.34 15.18
N HIS A 177 -4.81 -6.09 15.52
CA HIS A 177 -5.24 -7.25 14.74
C HIS A 177 -5.78 -6.85 13.36
N GLU A 178 -6.59 -5.79 13.27
CA GLU A 178 -7.04 -5.24 11.99
C GLU A 178 -5.85 -4.83 11.11
N ASN A 179 -4.81 -4.21 11.68
CA ASN A 179 -3.62 -3.81 10.93
C ASN A 179 -2.90 -5.01 10.30
N LYS A 180 -2.80 -6.13 11.04
CA LYS A 180 -2.25 -7.37 10.49
C LYS A 180 -3.12 -7.93 9.37
N ILE A 181 -4.43 -8.04 9.60
CA ILE A 181 -5.38 -8.55 8.59
C ILE A 181 -5.39 -7.67 7.34
N TRP A 182 -5.24 -6.35 7.50
CA TRP A 182 -5.14 -5.41 6.40
C TRP A 182 -3.93 -5.71 5.50
N ASN A 183 -2.76 -5.95 6.08
CA ASN A 183 -1.56 -6.30 5.33
C ASN A 183 -1.72 -7.63 4.60
N ASP A 184 -2.30 -8.64 5.27
CA ASP A 184 -2.60 -9.94 4.66
C ASP A 184 -3.59 -9.80 3.49
N TYR A 185 -4.63 -8.98 3.66
CA TYR A 185 -5.59 -8.64 2.61
C TYR A 185 -4.92 -7.94 1.42
N CYS A 186 -4.06 -6.94 1.65
CA CYS A 186 -3.33 -6.26 0.58
C CYS A 186 -2.47 -7.25 -0.22
N ASN A 187 -1.77 -8.16 0.46
CA ASN A 187 -0.97 -9.19 -0.19
C ASN A 187 -1.83 -10.12 -1.08
N ARG A 188 -3.03 -10.50 -0.63
CA ARG A 188 -3.97 -11.30 -1.45
C ARG A 188 -4.53 -10.52 -2.63
N GLN A 189 -4.86 -9.25 -2.45
CA GLN A 189 -5.30 -8.39 -3.54
C GLN A 189 -4.22 -8.21 -4.60
N ILE A 190 -2.96 -7.97 -4.19
CA ILE A 190 -1.83 -7.86 -5.11
C ILE A 190 -1.62 -9.19 -5.86
N LYS A 191 -1.73 -10.33 -5.17
CA LYS A 191 -1.61 -11.65 -5.82
C LYS A 191 -2.76 -11.91 -6.81
N THR A 192 -3.96 -11.42 -6.51
CA THR A 192 -5.11 -11.48 -7.41
C THR A 192 -4.87 -10.61 -8.63
N LEU A 193 -4.45 -9.35 -8.44
CA LEU A 193 -4.09 -8.48 -9.56
C LEU A 193 -3.01 -9.13 -10.45
N ASP A 194 -1.99 -9.70 -9.83
CA ASP A 194 -0.90 -10.34 -10.55
C ASP A 194 -1.40 -11.49 -11.45
N ALA A 195 -2.17 -12.41 -10.88
CA ALA A 195 -2.67 -13.59 -11.58
C ALA A 195 -3.71 -13.30 -12.68
N PHE A 196 -4.49 -12.22 -12.53
CA PHE A 196 -5.58 -11.91 -13.46
C PHE A 196 -5.25 -10.80 -14.47
N ILE A 197 -4.27 -9.95 -14.17
CA ILE A 197 -3.89 -8.78 -14.97
C ILE A 197 -2.42 -8.82 -15.38
N CYS A 198 -1.49 -8.83 -14.43
CA CYS A 198 -0.07 -8.59 -14.72
C CYS A 198 0.57 -9.70 -15.54
N SER A 199 0.43 -10.95 -15.11
CA SER A 199 1.01 -12.13 -15.77
C SER A 199 0.60 -12.28 -17.25
N ARG A 200 -0.48 -11.60 -17.67
CA ARG A 200 -0.97 -11.60 -19.06
C ARG A 200 -0.34 -10.53 -19.95
N ILE A 201 0.41 -9.58 -19.39
CA ILE A 201 1.01 -8.46 -20.12
C ILE A 201 2.40 -8.84 -20.68
N GLY A 202 3.05 -9.86 -20.14
CA GLY A 202 4.34 -10.39 -20.63
C GLY A 202 5.55 -9.45 -20.45
N SER A 203 5.38 -8.30 -19.79
CA SER A 203 6.43 -7.31 -19.56
C SER A 203 6.62 -7.04 -18.07
N GLY A 204 7.73 -7.52 -17.50
CA GLY A 204 8.02 -7.38 -16.08
C GLY A 204 8.06 -5.93 -15.57
N SER A 205 8.52 -4.98 -16.39
CA SER A 205 8.54 -3.55 -16.01
C SER A 205 7.14 -2.95 -15.94
N ILE A 206 6.26 -3.27 -16.90
CA ILE A 206 4.87 -2.83 -16.90
C ILE A 206 4.11 -3.47 -15.73
N CYS A 207 4.30 -4.77 -15.51
CA CYS A 207 3.72 -5.49 -14.38
C CYS A 207 4.12 -4.86 -13.04
N ASN A 208 5.40 -4.58 -12.85
CA ASN A 208 5.89 -3.93 -11.64
C ASN A 208 5.25 -2.55 -11.45
N SER A 209 5.15 -1.75 -12.53
CA SER A 209 4.49 -0.45 -12.48
C SER A 209 3.02 -0.55 -12.08
N ILE A 210 2.28 -1.53 -12.62
CA ILE A 210 0.87 -1.76 -12.29
C ILE A 210 0.72 -2.14 -10.82
N ILE A 211 1.57 -3.05 -10.32
CA ILE A 211 1.58 -3.47 -8.91
C ILE A 211 1.87 -2.29 -8.00
N LEU A 212 2.84 -1.43 -8.34
CA LEU A 212 3.15 -0.23 -7.54
C LEU A 212 2.00 0.78 -7.52
N ILE A 213 1.34 1.02 -8.66
CA ILE A 213 0.15 1.88 -8.73
C ILE A 213 -0.96 1.30 -7.86
N PHE A 214 -1.19 -0.01 -7.92
CA PHE A 214 -2.22 -0.66 -7.12
C PHE A 214 -1.90 -0.64 -5.61
N ARG A 215 -0.65 -0.90 -5.22
CA ARG A 215 -0.19 -0.74 -3.83
C ARG A 215 -0.45 0.68 -3.32
N LYS A 216 -0.14 1.69 -4.12
CA LYS A 216 -0.45 3.08 -3.80
C LYS A 216 -1.94 3.31 -3.56
N VAL A 217 -2.82 2.70 -4.37
CA VAL A 217 -4.28 2.77 -4.14
C VAL A 217 -4.65 2.13 -2.80
N LEU A 218 -4.13 0.95 -2.48
CA LEU A 218 -4.35 0.28 -1.20
C LEU A 218 -3.86 1.13 -0.01
N TYR A 219 -2.67 1.73 -0.10
CA TYR A 219 -2.17 2.63 0.94
C TYR A 219 -3.06 3.87 1.10
N ASN A 220 -3.51 4.49 0.02
CA ASN A 220 -4.45 5.62 0.12
C ASN A 220 -5.76 5.22 0.82
N ARG A 221 -6.30 4.03 0.54
CA ARG A 221 -7.48 3.51 1.24
C ARG A 221 -7.20 3.32 2.72
N ARG A 222 -6.06 2.71 3.06
CA ARG A 222 -5.64 2.50 4.45
C ARG A 222 -5.49 3.81 5.19
N LEU A 223 -4.79 4.77 4.59
CA LEU A 223 -4.55 6.09 5.14
C LEU A 223 -5.88 6.79 5.44
N ASN A 224 -6.82 6.79 4.49
CA ASN A 224 -8.15 7.37 4.71
C ASN A 224 -8.88 6.72 5.90
N ILE A 225 -8.85 5.39 6.02
CA ILE A 225 -9.46 4.67 7.14
C ILE A 225 -8.84 5.06 8.48
N ILE A 226 -7.51 5.14 8.53
CA ILE A 226 -6.77 5.52 9.75
C ILE A 226 -7.13 6.96 10.14
N LEU A 227 -7.11 7.89 9.18
CA LEU A 227 -7.36 9.31 9.41
C LEU A 227 -8.80 9.58 9.86
N GLU A 228 -9.79 8.96 9.23
CA GLU A 228 -11.20 9.09 9.63
C GLU A 228 -11.39 8.71 11.10
N LEU A 229 -10.82 7.56 11.52
CA LEU A 229 -10.88 7.16 12.93
C LEU A 229 -10.07 8.09 13.84
N TYR A 230 -8.85 8.44 13.45
CA TYR A 230 -7.96 9.31 14.21
C TYR A 230 -8.64 10.66 14.50
N PHE A 231 -9.17 11.33 13.47
CA PHE A 231 -9.85 12.61 13.64
C PHE A 231 -11.13 12.50 14.44
N ALA A 232 -11.91 11.43 14.26
CA ALA A 232 -13.12 11.23 15.04
C ALA A 232 -12.85 10.97 16.53
N LEU A 233 -11.67 10.44 16.88
CA LEU A 233 -11.27 10.20 18.27
C LEU A 233 -10.74 11.47 18.96
N ILE A 234 -10.09 12.37 18.23
CA ILE A 234 -9.55 13.62 18.81
C ILE A 234 -10.50 14.81 18.69
N ASN A 235 -11.50 14.74 17.79
CA ASN A 235 -12.48 15.79 17.56
C ASN A 235 -13.89 15.20 17.46
N GLU A 236 -14.67 15.37 18.52
CA GLU A 236 -16.05 14.88 18.60
C GLU A 236 -16.98 15.46 17.52
N LYS A 237 -16.64 16.64 16.97
CA LYS A 237 -17.41 17.32 15.91
C LYS A 237 -16.94 16.98 14.50
N TYR A 238 -15.95 16.10 14.34
CA TYR A 238 -15.47 15.69 13.04
C TYR A 238 -16.60 15.04 12.23
N THR A 239 -16.78 15.48 10.99
CA THR A 239 -17.76 14.91 10.05
C THR A 239 -17.04 14.41 8.80
N PRO A 240 -17.31 13.17 8.34
CA PRO A 240 -16.76 12.66 7.09
C PRO A 240 -17.16 13.57 5.91
N LYS A 241 -16.28 13.70 4.93
CA LYS A 241 -16.55 14.51 3.72
C LYS A 241 -17.73 13.98 2.92
N GLN A 242 -17.91 12.66 2.92
CA GLN A 242 -18.95 11.97 2.17
C GLN A 242 -19.50 10.82 3.00
N THR A 243 -20.80 10.56 2.85
CA THR A 243 -21.49 9.44 3.49
C THR A 243 -21.73 8.30 2.51
N TYR A 244 -21.53 7.08 2.99
CA TYR A 244 -21.64 5.84 2.24
C TYR A 244 -22.70 4.93 2.87
N LYS A 245 -23.29 4.06 2.05
CA LYS A 245 -24.29 3.07 2.46
C LYS A 245 -23.62 1.71 2.67
N PRO A 246 -24.03 0.94 3.70
CA PRO A 246 -23.56 -0.43 3.88
C PRO A 246 -23.94 -1.30 2.69
N LEU A 247 -23.02 -2.19 2.31
CA LEU A 247 -23.27 -3.25 1.34
C LEU A 247 -23.30 -4.60 2.06
N GLU A 248 -24.30 -5.41 1.74
CA GLU A 248 -24.50 -6.72 2.35
C GLU A 248 -23.51 -7.76 1.80
N ASN A 249 -23.06 -8.69 2.65
CA ASN A 249 -22.04 -9.68 2.28
C ASN A 249 -22.44 -10.54 1.06
N ARG A 250 -23.74 -10.87 0.94
CA ARG A 250 -24.28 -11.63 -0.19
C ARG A 250 -24.00 -11.00 -1.56
N ILE A 251 -23.79 -9.68 -1.61
CA ILE A 251 -23.44 -8.97 -2.85
C ILE A 251 -22.02 -9.36 -3.25
N PHE A 252 -21.06 -9.33 -2.32
CA PHE A 252 -19.68 -9.76 -2.57
C PHE A 252 -19.61 -11.24 -2.92
N GLU A 253 -20.30 -12.11 -2.16
CA GLU A 253 -20.37 -13.55 -2.44
C GLU A 253 -20.88 -13.82 -3.87
N LYS A 254 -21.90 -13.08 -4.32
CA LYS A 254 -22.41 -13.18 -5.69
C LYS A 254 -21.35 -12.80 -6.72
N GLU A 255 -20.63 -11.70 -6.51
CA GLU A 255 -19.61 -11.26 -7.45
C GLU A 255 -18.39 -12.20 -7.49
N TYR A 256 -17.97 -12.76 -6.34
CA TYR A 256 -16.96 -13.82 -6.30
C TYR A 256 -17.40 -15.07 -7.05
N ASN A 257 -18.62 -15.55 -6.79
CA ASN A 257 -19.16 -16.73 -7.47
C ASN A 257 -19.27 -16.52 -8.98
N PHE A 258 -19.61 -15.31 -9.42
CA PHE A 258 -19.59 -14.98 -10.84
C PHE A 258 -18.18 -15.11 -11.42
N PHE A 259 -17.18 -14.52 -10.75
CA PHE A 259 -15.80 -14.50 -11.21
C PHE A 259 -15.21 -15.93 -11.23
N LEU A 260 -15.52 -16.75 -10.21
CA LEU A 260 -15.19 -18.17 -10.15
C LEU A 260 -15.83 -18.97 -11.30
N LYS A 261 -17.09 -18.69 -11.64
CA LYS A 261 -17.75 -19.35 -12.78
C LYS A 261 -17.10 -18.97 -14.10
N ALA A 262 -16.70 -17.71 -14.26
CA ALA A 262 -16.05 -17.23 -15.46
C ALA A 262 -14.71 -17.94 -15.77
N LEU A 263 -14.01 -18.41 -14.74
CA LEU A 263 -12.80 -19.24 -14.89
C LEU A 263 -13.07 -20.62 -15.50
N LEU A 264 -14.29 -21.14 -15.40
CA LEU A 264 -14.66 -22.46 -15.92
C LEU A 264 -15.12 -22.41 -17.38
N ASP A 265 -15.64 -21.26 -17.82
CA ASP A 265 -16.39 -21.13 -19.08
C ASP A 265 -15.57 -20.51 -20.22
N THR A 266 -14.32 -20.08 -19.99
CA THR A 266 -13.57 -19.31 -21.02
C THR A 266 -12.06 -19.50 -20.97
N ASP A 267 -11.42 -19.60 -22.15
CA ASP A 267 -9.96 -19.47 -22.33
C ASP A 267 -9.47 -18.03 -22.08
N PHE A 268 -10.38 -17.09 -21.77
CA PHE A 268 -10.06 -15.68 -21.58
C PHE A 268 -9.05 -15.45 -20.45
N TYR A 269 -9.11 -16.25 -19.39
CA TYR A 269 -8.17 -16.17 -18.27
C TYR A 269 -6.99 -17.13 -18.40
N PHE A 270 -6.79 -17.74 -19.57
CA PHE A 270 -5.58 -18.51 -19.82
C PHE A 270 -4.34 -17.63 -19.62
N ASN A 271 -3.34 -18.22 -18.98
CA ASN A 271 -2.17 -17.55 -18.45
C ASN A 271 -1.05 -18.59 -18.29
N ASP A 272 0.12 -18.29 -18.83
CA ASP A 272 1.27 -19.21 -18.79
C ASP A 272 1.89 -19.32 -17.39
N GLU A 273 1.70 -18.31 -16.53
CA GLU A 273 2.27 -18.28 -15.18
C GLU A 273 1.35 -18.91 -14.12
N TYR A 274 0.04 -18.88 -14.34
CA TYR A 274 -0.94 -19.38 -13.38
C TYR A 274 -2.00 -20.23 -14.06
N SER A 275 -2.08 -21.50 -13.69
CA SER A 275 -3.17 -22.38 -14.10
C SER A 275 -4.53 -21.86 -13.62
N LEU A 276 -5.61 -22.30 -14.28
CA LEU A 276 -6.98 -21.94 -13.86
C LEU A 276 -7.30 -22.39 -12.43
N GLU A 277 -6.73 -23.51 -11.98
CA GLU A 277 -6.89 -23.99 -10.60
C GLU A 277 -6.18 -23.06 -9.59
N GLU A 278 -4.98 -22.60 -9.92
CA GLU A 278 -4.25 -21.63 -9.09
C GLU A 278 -4.97 -20.28 -9.03
N GLN A 279 -5.46 -19.77 -10.17
CA GLN A 279 -6.26 -18.54 -10.21
C GLN A 279 -7.53 -18.66 -9.36
N ARG A 280 -8.21 -19.80 -9.43
CA ARG A 280 -9.38 -20.11 -8.60
C ARG A 280 -9.01 -20.11 -7.11
N TYR A 281 -7.90 -20.75 -6.74
CA TYR A 281 -7.42 -20.77 -5.37
C TYR A 281 -7.06 -19.37 -4.86
N ILE A 282 -6.37 -18.56 -5.67
CA ILE A 282 -6.01 -17.18 -5.34
C ILE A 282 -7.26 -16.34 -5.06
N LEU A 283 -8.28 -16.45 -5.91
CA LEU A 283 -9.53 -15.72 -5.75
C LEU A 283 -10.29 -16.13 -4.47
N LEU A 284 -10.32 -17.44 -4.15
CA LEU A 284 -10.91 -17.94 -2.90
C LEU A 284 -10.16 -17.42 -1.65
N GLN A 285 -8.83 -17.35 -1.73
CA GLN A 285 -8.00 -16.80 -0.65
C GLN A 285 -8.21 -15.30 -0.46
N GLU A 286 -8.41 -14.54 -1.54
CA GLU A 286 -8.75 -13.12 -1.46
C GLU A 286 -10.13 -12.90 -0.85
N GLN A 287 -11.14 -13.70 -1.25
CA GLN A 287 -12.47 -13.70 -0.63
C GLN A 287 -12.42 -14.01 0.88
N GLU A 288 -11.61 -15.00 1.28
CA GLU A 288 -11.42 -15.35 2.69
C GLU A 288 -10.85 -14.16 3.48
N MET A 289 -9.81 -13.49 2.94
CA MET A 289 -9.21 -12.34 3.61
C MET A 289 -10.14 -11.12 3.64
N TRP A 290 -10.93 -10.90 2.60
CA TRP A 290 -11.98 -9.88 2.60
C TRP A 290 -12.98 -10.12 3.74
N ASN A 291 -13.47 -11.35 3.88
CA ASN A 291 -14.40 -11.72 4.95
C ASN A 291 -13.77 -11.55 6.34
N ASN A 292 -12.50 -11.91 6.50
CA ASN A 292 -11.76 -11.72 7.75
C ASN A 292 -11.63 -10.23 8.09
N LEU A 293 -11.32 -9.37 7.11
CA LEU A 293 -11.25 -7.92 7.27
C LEU A 293 -12.61 -7.34 7.69
N MET A 294 -13.70 -7.70 7.01
CA MET A 294 -15.04 -7.24 7.38
C MET A 294 -15.44 -7.68 8.79
N ASN A 295 -15.08 -8.91 9.19
CA ASN A 295 -15.34 -9.43 10.52
C ASN A 295 -14.60 -8.66 11.62
N ILE A 296 -13.29 -8.41 11.47
CA ILE A 296 -12.53 -7.66 12.48
C ILE A 296 -13.02 -6.20 12.58
N ARG A 297 -13.35 -5.57 11.44
CA ARG A 297 -13.92 -4.22 11.44
C ARG A 297 -15.29 -4.17 12.15
N ASN A 298 -16.15 -5.17 11.96
CA ASN A 298 -17.39 -5.28 12.71
C ASN A 298 -17.15 -5.41 14.23
N LYS A 299 -16.12 -6.17 14.65
CA LYS A 299 -15.74 -6.28 16.08
C LYS A 299 -15.27 -4.94 16.65
N ILE A 300 -14.49 -4.17 15.90
CA ILE A 300 -14.03 -2.83 16.30
C ILE A 300 -15.22 -1.87 16.41
N SER A 301 -16.12 -1.85 15.42
CA SER A 301 -17.35 -1.04 15.43
C SER A 301 -18.19 -1.25 16.70
N LYS A 302 -18.24 -2.48 17.23
CA LYS A 302 -18.96 -2.78 18.48
C LYS A 302 -18.29 -2.19 19.73
N HIS A 303 -16.99 -1.92 19.69
CA HIS A 303 -16.23 -1.29 20.78
C HIS A 303 -16.20 0.24 20.69
N LEU A 304 -16.51 0.80 19.53
CA LEU A 304 -16.66 2.24 19.34
C LEU A 304 -18.08 2.69 19.72
N THR A 305 -18.21 3.95 20.11
CA THR A 305 -19.50 4.60 20.41
C THR A 305 -19.56 6.00 19.79
N GLY A 306 -20.75 6.60 19.78
CA GLY A 306 -20.94 7.98 19.32
C GLY A 306 -20.41 8.26 17.90
N ASN A 307 -19.77 9.43 17.75
CA ASN A 307 -19.24 9.88 16.46
C ASN A 307 -18.14 8.96 15.91
N ALA A 308 -17.22 8.48 16.75
CA ALA A 308 -16.15 7.57 16.33
C ALA A 308 -16.69 6.29 15.68
N LYS A 309 -17.78 5.72 16.22
CA LYS A 309 -18.46 4.56 15.61
C LYS A 309 -19.06 4.90 14.25
N TYR A 310 -19.77 6.03 14.17
CA TYR A 310 -20.40 6.48 12.93
C TYR A 310 -19.36 6.67 11.81
N VAL A 311 -18.27 7.39 12.12
CA VAL A 311 -17.18 7.67 11.18
C VAL A 311 -16.47 6.37 10.76
N TYR A 312 -16.14 5.49 11.71
CA TYR A 312 -15.50 4.22 11.41
C TYR A 312 -16.37 3.29 10.53
N ASN A 313 -17.68 3.27 10.78
CA ASN A 313 -18.64 2.55 9.95
C ASN A 313 -18.70 3.12 8.54
N ASN A 314 -18.76 4.45 8.41
CA ASN A 314 -18.74 5.14 7.12
C ASN A 314 -17.48 4.80 6.30
N ALA A 315 -16.30 4.82 6.92
CA ALA A 315 -15.05 4.39 6.28
C ALA A 315 -15.08 2.91 5.86
N THR A 316 -15.75 2.05 6.64
CA THR A 316 -15.99 0.64 6.24
C THR A 316 -16.88 0.55 5.01
N TYR A 317 -17.94 1.34 4.94
CA TYR A 317 -18.88 1.34 3.82
C TYR A 317 -18.24 1.89 2.54
N HIS A 318 -17.31 2.86 2.68
CA HIS A 318 -16.51 3.32 1.56
C HIS A 318 -15.61 2.19 1.02
N LEU A 319 -14.88 1.50 1.90
CA LEU A 319 -14.04 0.36 1.52
C LEU A 319 -14.85 -0.75 0.83
N GLN A 320 -16.06 -1.05 1.33
CA GLN A 320 -16.99 -1.97 0.69
C GLN A 320 -17.35 -1.54 -0.73
N LYS A 321 -17.65 -0.25 -0.94
CA LYS A 321 -17.97 0.28 -2.27
C LYS A 321 -16.79 0.12 -3.23
N GLN A 322 -15.59 0.50 -2.79
CA GLN A 322 -14.37 0.42 -3.60
C GLN A 322 -14.05 -1.02 -4.01
N HIS A 323 -14.10 -1.96 -3.05
CA HIS A 323 -13.86 -3.37 -3.35
C HIS A 323 -14.92 -3.96 -4.31
N LEU A 324 -16.18 -3.56 -4.17
CA LEU A 324 -17.23 -4.00 -5.09
C LEU A 324 -17.02 -3.48 -6.52
N VAL A 325 -16.51 -2.25 -6.67
CA VAL A 325 -16.10 -1.69 -7.97
C VAL A 325 -15.02 -2.57 -8.59
N GLU A 326 -13.97 -2.93 -7.84
CA GLU A 326 -12.87 -3.78 -8.31
C GLU A 326 -13.35 -5.16 -8.77
N LEU A 327 -14.20 -5.81 -7.97
CA LEU A 327 -14.77 -7.11 -8.33
C LEU A 327 -15.63 -7.04 -9.59
N LYS A 328 -16.37 -5.95 -9.81
CA LYS A 328 -17.22 -5.75 -11.00
C LYS A 328 -16.42 -5.37 -12.24
N ASN A 329 -15.32 -4.65 -12.06
CA ASN A 329 -14.38 -4.34 -13.12
C ASN A 329 -13.44 -5.50 -13.45
N GLU A 330 -13.44 -6.56 -12.63
CA GLU A 330 -12.52 -7.71 -12.75
C GLU A 330 -11.05 -7.26 -12.66
N TYR A 331 -10.78 -6.23 -11.85
CA TYR A 331 -9.48 -5.53 -11.74
C TYR A 331 -8.97 -4.92 -13.08
N GLY A 332 -9.82 -4.86 -14.11
CA GLY A 332 -9.46 -4.39 -15.45
C GLY A 332 -9.09 -2.91 -15.54
N GLU A 333 -9.43 -2.11 -14.52
CA GLU A 333 -9.03 -0.70 -14.37
C GLU A 333 -7.53 -0.51 -14.19
N TYR A 334 -6.82 -1.54 -13.76
CA TYR A 334 -5.37 -1.50 -13.55
C TYR A 334 -4.58 -2.09 -14.73
N GLY A 335 -5.28 -2.74 -15.68
CA GLY A 335 -4.66 -3.42 -16.82
C GLY A 335 -4.44 -2.51 -18.03
N VAL A 336 -3.66 -3.03 -18.99
CA VAL A 336 -3.51 -2.41 -20.32
C VAL A 336 -4.70 -2.84 -21.18
N THR A 337 -5.72 -2.00 -21.25
CA THR A 337 -6.98 -2.29 -21.94
C THR A 337 -7.26 -1.28 -23.06
N GLY A 338 -8.07 -1.70 -24.05
CA GLY A 338 -8.50 -0.81 -25.13
C GLY A 338 -9.46 0.27 -24.65
N ALA A 339 -9.50 1.41 -25.35
CA ALA A 339 -10.33 2.56 -25.00
C ALA A 339 -11.84 2.22 -24.89
N GLU A 340 -12.32 1.23 -25.65
CA GLU A 340 -13.70 0.76 -25.56
C GLU A 340 -14.00 0.03 -24.25
N TYR A 341 -13.05 -0.77 -23.75
CA TYR A 341 -13.16 -1.46 -22.47
C TYR A 341 -13.15 -0.44 -21.32
N GLN A 342 -12.25 0.54 -21.37
CA GLN A 342 -12.11 1.56 -20.33
C GLN A 342 -13.39 2.37 -20.10
N LYS A 343 -14.16 2.66 -21.15
CA LYS A 343 -15.45 3.37 -21.06
C LYS A 343 -16.55 2.59 -20.32
N LEU A 344 -16.36 1.29 -20.12
CA LEU A 344 -17.32 0.42 -19.43
C LEU A 344 -17.00 0.24 -17.95
N LEU A 345 -15.82 0.69 -17.50
CA LEU A 345 -15.39 0.51 -16.12
C LEU A 345 -16.15 1.43 -15.19
N LEU A 346 -16.57 0.86 -14.05
CA LEU A 346 -17.12 1.63 -12.95
C LEU A 346 -15.99 2.40 -12.26
N THR A 347 -16.29 3.61 -11.82
CA THR A 347 -15.39 4.44 -11.01
C THR A 347 -15.88 4.51 -9.57
N ASP A 348 -15.01 4.94 -8.65
CA ASP A 348 -15.40 5.20 -7.24
C ASP A 348 -16.56 6.22 -7.11
N SER A 349 -16.76 7.07 -8.11
CA SER A 349 -17.84 8.06 -8.17
C SER A 349 -19.18 7.50 -8.68
N CYS A 350 -19.25 6.24 -9.13
CA CYS A 350 -20.49 5.63 -9.61
C CYS A 350 -21.60 5.65 -8.54
N SER A 351 -22.85 5.69 -8.98
CA SER A 351 -23.98 5.62 -8.05
C SER A 351 -24.15 4.21 -7.49
N TYR A 352 -24.83 4.04 -6.34
CA TYR A 352 -25.17 2.70 -5.84
C TYR A 352 -26.09 1.94 -6.80
N GLU A 353 -26.99 2.63 -7.49
CA GLU A 353 -27.86 2.02 -8.50
C GLU A 353 -27.05 1.47 -9.67
N GLU A 354 -26.13 2.27 -10.20
CA GLU A 354 -25.21 1.85 -11.25
C GLU A 354 -24.32 0.69 -10.78
N LEU A 355 -23.71 0.82 -9.60
CA LEU A 355 -22.86 -0.21 -9.02
C LEU A 355 -23.58 -1.55 -8.92
N LEU A 356 -24.84 -1.56 -8.47
CA LEU A 356 -25.59 -2.81 -8.26
C LEU A 356 -26.12 -3.43 -9.56
N ASN A 357 -26.42 -2.62 -10.57
CA ASN A 357 -27.14 -3.05 -11.77
C ASN A 357 -26.28 -3.17 -13.03
N THR A 358 -25.10 -2.54 -13.08
CA THR A 358 -24.23 -2.57 -14.27
C THR A 358 -23.69 -3.97 -14.53
N LYS A 359 -23.80 -4.41 -15.79
CA LYS A 359 -23.17 -5.62 -16.29
C LYS A 359 -21.65 -5.42 -16.35
N ARG A 360 -20.90 -6.51 -16.17
CA ARG A 360 -19.43 -6.48 -16.25
C ARG A 360 -18.96 -6.07 -17.65
N PRO A 361 -17.86 -5.32 -17.78
CA PRO A 361 -17.32 -4.87 -19.07
C PRO A 361 -17.19 -6.00 -20.11
N ARG A 362 -16.68 -7.17 -19.69
CA ARG A 362 -16.52 -8.35 -20.54
C ARG A 362 -17.85 -8.85 -21.12
N VAL A 363 -18.90 -8.91 -20.31
CA VAL A 363 -20.24 -9.35 -20.75
C VAL A 363 -20.81 -8.38 -21.77
N ILE A 364 -20.67 -7.08 -21.53
CA ILE A 364 -21.15 -6.03 -22.45
C ILE A 364 -20.44 -6.14 -23.81
N LEU A 365 -19.11 -6.34 -23.82
CA LEU A 365 -18.37 -6.48 -25.08
C LEU A 365 -18.72 -7.76 -25.84
N GLN A 366 -18.89 -8.88 -25.13
CA GLN A 366 -19.33 -10.14 -25.75
C GLN A 366 -20.73 -10.02 -26.38
N GLU A 367 -21.63 -9.24 -25.79
CA GLU A 367 -22.96 -8.97 -26.35
C GLU A 367 -22.91 -8.03 -27.57
N ARG A 368 -21.91 -7.13 -27.66
CA ARG A 368 -21.75 -6.21 -28.79
C ARG A 368 -21.11 -6.82 -30.03
N TRP A 369 -20.34 -7.90 -29.85
CA TRP A 369 -19.62 -8.58 -30.94
C TRP A 369 -20.32 -9.85 -31.44
N LYS A 370 -21.48 -10.18 -30.85
CA LYS A 370 -22.46 -11.10 -31.42
C LYS A 370 -23.49 -10.33 -32.22
#